data_AF-A0A1E7ZGT2-F1
#
_entry.id   AF-A0A1E7ZGT2-F1
#
_cell.length_a   1.000
_cell.length_b   1.000
_cell.length_c   1.000
_cell.angle_alpha   90.00
_cell.angle_beta   90.00
_cell.angle_gamma   90.00
#
_symmetry.space_group_name_H-M   'P 1'
#
loop_
_entity.id
_entity.type
_entity.pdbx_description
1 polymer ?
#
loop_
_entity_poly.entity_id
_entity_poly.type
_entity_poly.pdbx_seq_one_letter_code
_entity_poly.pdbx_strand_id
1 'polypeptide(L)' 'MNATHEQEYLCPHCGHINALQLDTLREMYQEKYTQCAKCDSRLEVVPADGIGEKINLIVSLASSEIAYR' A
#
# COMPACT_ATOMS: atom_id res chain seq x y z
N MET A 1 15.40 -14.88 -7.27
CA MET A 1 14.61 -15.20 -6.07
C MET A 1 13.71 -14.00 -5.84
N ASN A 2 12.39 -14.13 -6.01
CA ASN A 2 11.47 -13.03 -5.70
C ASN A 2 11.34 -13.00 -4.17
N ALA A 3 11.96 -12.02 -3.54
CA ALA A 3 11.80 -11.80 -2.11
C ALA A 3 10.51 -11.00 -1.94
N THR A 4 9.47 -11.65 -1.41
CA THR A 4 8.33 -10.93 -0.86
C THR A 4 8.75 -10.31 0.46
N HIS A 5 8.52 -9.01 0.62
CA HIS A 5 8.85 -8.25 1.82
C HIS A 5 7.59 -7.79 2.53
N GLU A 6 7.58 -7.93 3.86
CA GLU A 6 6.57 -7.28 4.69
C GLU A 6 6.91 -5.79 4.82
N GLN A 7 5.93 -4.92 4.58
CA GLN A 7 6.07 -3.47 4.74
C GLN A 7 4.92 -2.92 5.57
N GLU A 8 5.26 -2.07 6.53
CA GLU A 8 4.31 -1.38 7.39
C GLU A 8 3.92 -0.01 6.82
N TYR A 9 2.69 0.40 7.07
CA TYR A 9 2.19 1.71 6.68
C TYR A 9 1.09 2.21 7.62
N LEU A 10 0.95 3.53 7.70
CA LEU A 10 -0.09 4.17 8.48
C LEU A 10 -1.37 4.34 7.65
N CYS A 11 -2.49 3.99 8.24
CA CYS A 11 -3.80 4.33 7.68
C CYS A 11 -3.99 5.86 7.70
N PRO A 12 -4.23 6.51 6.55
CA PRO A 12 -4.43 7.95 6.49
C PRO A 12 -5.74 8.41 7.14
N HIS A 13 -6.69 7.50 7.39
CA HIS A 13 -7.96 7.82 8.05
C HIS A 13 -7.84 7.81 9.59
N CYS A 14 -7.30 6.74 10.18
CA CYS A 14 -7.34 6.54 11.63
C CYS A 14 -5.97 6.41 12.31
N GLY A 15 -4.88 6.46 11.54
CA GLY A 15 -3.50 6.34 12.05
C GLY A 15 -3.11 4.95 12.53
N HIS A 16 -3.92 3.91 12.29
CA HIS A 16 -3.54 2.54 12.62
C HIS A 16 -2.39 2.06 11.73
N ILE A 17 -1.39 1.39 12.32
CA ILE A 17 -0.32 0.72 11.57
C ILE A 17 -0.91 -0.57 10.98
N ASN A 18 -0.79 -0.72 9.67
CA ASN A 18 -1.13 -1.92 8.93
C ASN A 18 0.14 -2.48 8.30
N ALA A 19 0.10 -3.74 7.84
CA ALA A 19 1.19 -4.37 7.12
C ALA A 19 0.66 -5.07 5.88
N LEU A 20 1.49 -5.16 4.84
CA LEU A 20 1.19 -5.93 3.64
C LEU A 20 2.46 -6.58 3.08
N GLN A 21 2.27 -7.67 2.34
CA GLN A 21 3.33 -8.37 1.63
C GLN A 21 3.50 -7.79 0.22
N LEU A 22 4.73 -7.45 -0.15
CA LEU A 22 5.11 -6.89 -1.46
C LEU A 22 6.11 -7.75 -2.20
N ASP A 23 5.79 -8.10 -3.45
CA ASP A 23 6.78 -8.52 -4.44
C ASP A 23 7.31 -7.27 -5.17
N THR A 24 8.46 -6.80 -4.71
CA THR A 24 9.07 -5.52 -5.14
C THR A 24 9.52 -5.52 -6.60
N LEU A 25 9.60 -6.68 -7.26
CA LEU A 25 9.92 -6.74 -8.70
C LEU A 25 8.68 -6.59 -9.56
N ARG A 26 7.51 -6.96 -9.04
CA ARG A 26 6.27 -7.05 -9.83
C ARG A 26 5.27 -5.96 -9.49
N GLU A 27 5.32 -5.41 -8.30
CA GLU A 27 4.25 -4.57 -7.75
C GLU A 27 4.66 -3.10 -7.56
N MET A 28 5.90 -2.74 -7.91
CA MET A 28 6.32 -1.34 -7.91
C MET A 28 5.49 -0.53 -8.90
N TYR A 29 5.03 0.62 -8.45
CA TYR A 29 4.15 1.57 -9.15
C TYR A 29 2.79 1.01 -9.56
N GLN A 30 2.37 -0.14 -9.02
CA GLN A 30 1.03 -0.67 -9.23
C GLN A 30 0.15 -0.42 -8.01
N GLU A 31 -1.11 -0.06 -8.25
CA GLU A 31 -2.07 0.15 -7.17
C GLU A 31 -2.44 -1.18 -6.51
N LYS A 32 -2.31 -1.22 -5.19
CA LYS A 32 -2.79 -2.32 -4.36
C LYS A 32 -3.92 -1.84 -3.48
N TYR A 33 -5.06 -2.51 -3.56
CA TYR A 33 -6.21 -2.20 -2.72
C TYR A 33 -6.25 -3.10 -1.50
N THR A 34 -6.44 -2.51 -0.34
CA THR A 34 -6.53 -3.19 0.95
C THR A 34 -7.55 -2.50 1.85
N GLN A 35 -7.82 -3.06 3.02
CA GLN A 35 -8.68 -2.47 4.04
C GLN A 35 -7.88 -2.24 5.32
N CYS A 36 -8.17 -1.14 6.01
CA CYS A 36 -7.58 -0.89 7.32
C CYS A 36 -8.12 -1.89 8.34
N ALA A 37 -7.24 -2.63 9.03
CA ALA A 37 -7.64 -3.62 10.03
C ALA A 37 -8.37 -3.05 11.27
N LYS A 38 -8.35 -1.73 11.45
CA LYS A 38 -8.99 -1.05 12.61
C LYS A 38 -10.27 -0.30 12.26
N CYS A 39 -10.32 0.39 11.13
CA CYS A 39 -11.43 1.29 10.79
C CYS A 39 -12.14 0.93 9.48
N ASP A 40 -11.77 -0.22 8.88
CA ASP A 40 -12.35 -0.78 7.66
C ASP A 40 -12.35 0.13 6.43
N SER A 41 -11.67 1.29 6.50
CA SER A 41 -11.50 2.18 5.36
C SER A 41 -10.76 1.45 4.24
N ARG A 42 -11.28 1.55 3.02
CA ARG A 42 -10.62 1.02 1.82
C ARG A 42 -9.44 1.92 1.46
N LEU A 43 -8.27 1.32 1.32
CA LEU A 43 -7.02 2.00 1.10
C LEU A 43 -6.45 1.60 -0.26
N GLU A 44 -5.80 2.55 -0.89
CA GLU A 44 -4.93 2.35 -2.05
C GLU A 44 -3.49 2.52 -1.58
N VAL A 45 -2.65 1.56 -1.91
CA VAL A 45 -1.23 1.55 -1.57
C VAL A 45 -0.44 1.37 -2.86
N VAL A 46 0.44 2.32 -3.16
CA VAL A 46 1.33 2.27 -4.31
C VAL A 46 2.77 2.19 -3.80
N PRO A 47 3.46 1.04 -3.97
CA PRO A 47 4.88 0.93 -3.72
C PRO A 47 5.67 1.77 -4.73
N ALA A 48 6.65 2.54 -4.26
CA ALA A 48 7.47 3.40 -5.10
C ALA A 48 8.91 3.43 -4.58
N ASP A 49 9.82 3.90 -5.42
CA ASP A 49 11.21 4.12 -5.02
C ASP A 49 11.28 5.17 -3.90
N GLY A 50 11.98 4.83 -2.83
CA GLY A 50 12.32 5.69 -1.72
C GLY A 50 13.78 6.14 -1.75
N ILE A 51 14.16 6.96 -0.77
CA ILE A 51 15.54 7.45 -0.66
C ILE A 51 16.46 6.32 -0.20
N GLY A 52 17.59 6.14 -0.90
CA GLY A 52 18.65 5.20 -0.53
C GLY A 52 18.25 3.74 -0.74
N GLU A 53 17.71 3.41 -1.91
CA GLU A 53 17.32 2.04 -2.31
C GLU A 53 16.25 1.40 -1.40
N LYS A 54 15.51 2.24 -0.66
CA LYS A 54 14.37 1.81 0.15
C LYS A 54 13.10 1.86 -0.67
N ILE A 55 12.08 1.18 -0.18
CA ILE A 55 10.72 1.27 -0.71
C ILE A 55 9.98 2.34 0.07
N ASN A 56 9.25 3.19 -0.63
CA ASN A 56 8.28 4.10 -0.07
C ASN A 56 6.87 3.57 -0.38
N LEU A 57 5.96 3.70 0.58
CA LEU A 57 4.55 3.36 0.39
C LEU A 57 3.73 4.64 0.33
N ILE A 58 3.17 4.93 -0.84
CA ILE A 58 2.22 6.01 -1.01
C ILE A 58 0.85 5.45 -0.67
N VAL A 59 0.23 5.96 0.41
CA VAL A 59 -1.05 5.45 0.92
C VAL A 59 -2.11 6.54 0.90
N SER A 60 -3.25 6.22 0.30
CA SER A 60 -4.41 7.10 0.22
C SER A 60 -5.69 6.34 0.55
N LEU A 61 -6.79 7.08 0.71
CA LEU A 61 -8.12 6.46 0.73
C LEU A 61 -8.48 6.08 -0.70
N ALA A 62 -8.90 4.83 -0.90
CA ALA A 62 -9.39 4.40 -2.20
C ALA A 62 -10.70 5.17 -2.47
N SER A 63 -10.69 6.04 -3.48
CA SER A 63 -11.90 6.73 -3.89
C SER A 63 -12.91 5.71 -4.43
N SER A 64 -14.20 5.91 -4.14
CA SER A 64 -15.29 5.09 -4.68
C SER A 64 -15.47 5.23 -6.20
N GLU A 65 -14.69 6.07 -6.88
CA GLU A 65 -14.83 6.37 -8.30
C GLU A 65 -14.00 5.46 -9.22
N ILE A 66 -13.12 4.59 -8.68
CA ILE A 66 -12.32 3.64 -9.49
C ILE A 66 -13.01 2.26 -9.57
N ALA A 67 -14.34 2.24 -9.68
CA ALA A 67 -15.12 1.01 -9.85
C ALA A 67 -15.44 0.67 -11.31
N TYR A 68 -14.98 1.46 -12.29
CA TYR A 68 -15.27 1.24 -13.71
C TYR A 68 -14.06 1.51 -14.59
N ARG A 69 -13.11 0.57 -14.65
CA ARG A 69 -12.26 0.36 -15.82
C ARG A 69 -12.07 -1.13 -16.04
#